data_AF-A0A2G7G2R3-F1
#
_entry.id   AF-A0A2G7G2R3-F1
#
_cell.length_a   1.000
_cell.length_b   1.000
_cell.length_c   1.000
_cell.angle_alpha   90.00
_cell.angle_beta   90.00
_cell.angle_gamma   90.00
#
_symmetry.space_group_name_H-M   'P 1'
#
loop_
_entity.id
_entity.type
_entity.pdbx_description
1 polymer ?
#
loop_
_entity_poly.entity_id
_entity_poly.type
_entity_poly.pdbx_seq_one_letter_code
_entity_poly.pdbx_strand_id
1 'polypeptide(L)'
;HHGTTTAQGTRNSGRDYDPPDELQQGQQIARVIKATGNNLYVVELPSKDTVLVELPSRFRSRIWMKRNSYVVVDTNALEDRDNKLAGEIINIVRDEKAWRKAPFWPKEFVKQSTVIASDSEDEEESNVGKMPPSDDSDA
;
A
#
# COMPACT_ATOMS: atom_id res chain seq x y z
N HIS A 1 17.33 18.06 -42.52
CA HIS A 1 17.15 18.58 -41.15
C HIS A 1 15.79 18.12 -40.65
N HIS A 2 15.72 16.97 -39.97
CA HIS A 2 14.46 16.42 -39.45
C HIS A 2 14.37 16.77 -37.97
N GLY A 3 13.28 17.44 -37.61
CA GLY A 3 13.11 18.18 -36.37
C GLY A 3 13.16 17.32 -35.11
N THR A 4 13.81 17.89 -34.09
CA THR A 4 13.72 17.50 -32.69
C THR A 4 12.29 17.74 -32.20
N THR A 5 11.55 16.67 -31.91
CA THR A 5 10.30 16.79 -31.14
C THR A 5 10.66 16.75 -29.66
N THR A 6 10.81 17.93 -29.08
CA THR A 6 10.78 18.14 -27.63
C THR A 6 9.37 17.80 -27.16
N ALA A 7 9.20 16.62 -26.56
CA ALA A 7 8.02 16.34 -25.77
C ALA A 7 8.05 17.25 -24.54
N GLN A 8 7.29 18.35 -24.60
CA GLN A 8 6.99 19.17 -23.45
C GLN A 8 6.09 18.35 -22.52
N GLY A 9 6.69 17.78 -21.47
CA GLY A 9 6.00 17.17 -20.35
C GLY A 9 5.03 18.19 -19.75
N THR A 10 3.77 17.83 -19.81
CA THR A 10 2.61 18.65 -19.47
C THR A 10 2.62 19.14 -18.03
N ARG A 11 2.46 20.46 -17.91
CA ARG A 11 1.94 21.24 -16.79
C ARG A 11 1.08 20.40 -15.83
N ASN A 12 1.66 19.83 -14.78
CA ASN A 12 0.87 19.15 -13.76
C ASN A 12 0.30 20.21 -12.80
N SER A 13 -0.87 20.73 -13.14
CA SER A 13 -1.82 21.33 -12.19
C SER A 13 -2.69 20.23 -11.55
N GLY A 14 -2.09 19.06 -11.30
CA GLY A 14 -2.71 17.89 -10.71
C GLY A 14 -2.53 17.89 -9.21
N ARG A 15 -3.58 17.46 -8.52
CA ARG A 15 -3.70 17.38 -7.07
C ARG A 15 -2.47 16.69 -6.47
N ASP A 16 -2.05 17.05 -5.26
CA ASP A 16 -0.88 16.52 -4.53
C ASP A 16 -0.88 14.99 -4.27
N TYR A 17 -1.80 14.26 -4.92
CA TYR A 17 -2.10 12.84 -4.74
C TYR A 17 -1.83 12.01 -6.01
N ASP A 18 -1.60 12.65 -7.16
CA ASP A 18 -1.31 11.94 -8.42
C ASP A 18 0.10 11.29 -8.37
N PRO A 19 0.26 10.10 -8.97
CA PRO A 19 1.57 9.43 -9.05
C PRO A 19 2.59 10.30 -9.81
N PRO A 20 3.88 10.20 -9.47
CA PRO A 20 4.92 10.76 -10.34
C PRO A 20 4.89 10.06 -11.70
N ASP A 21 5.43 10.73 -12.73
CA ASP A 21 5.49 10.16 -14.09
C ASP A 21 6.35 8.89 -14.11
N GLU A 22 7.45 8.90 -13.34
CA GLU A 22 8.41 7.79 -13.22
C GLU A 22 8.92 7.65 -11.77
N LEU A 23 9.30 6.42 -11.40
CA LEU A 23 10.03 6.12 -10.16
C LEU A 23 11.54 6.13 -10.43
N GLN A 24 12.34 6.62 -9.48
CA GLN A 24 13.81 6.55 -9.63
C GLN A 24 14.32 5.12 -9.42
N GLN A 25 15.56 4.87 -9.85
CA GLN A 25 16.18 3.55 -9.71
C GLN A 25 16.34 3.18 -8.21
N GLY A 26 15.82 2.02 -7.82
CA GLY A 26 15.73 1.56 -6.43
C GLY A 26 14.45 1.93 -5.70
N GLN A 27 13.54 2.67 -6.36
CA GLN A 27 12.22 2.98 -5.82
C GLN A 27 11.20 1.93 -6.26
N GLN A 28 10.42 1.45 -5.30
CA GLN A 28 9.38 0.48 -5.57
C GLN A 28 8.17 0.70 -4.67
N ILE A 29 7.01 0.24 -5.14
CA ILE A 29 5.78 0.29 -4.34
C ILE A 29 5.79 -0.87 -3.35
N ALA A 30 5.41 -0.59 -2.11
CA ALA A 30 5.22 -1.58 -1.06
C ALA A 30 3.91 -1.31 -0.32
N ARG A 31 3.36 -2.35 0.33
CA ARG A 31 2.12 -2.29 1.09
C ARG A 31 2.39 -2.27 2.59
N VAL A 32 1.90 -1.27 3.31
CA VAL A 32 2.03 -1.17 4.76
C VAL A 32 1.23 -2.27 5.45
N ILE A 33 1.93 -3.13 6.21
CA ILE A 33 1.33 -4.19 7.02
C ILE A 33 1.02 -3.67 8.42
N LYS A 34 2.02 -3.08 9.09
CA LYS A 34 1.87 -2.51 10.44
C LYS A 34 2.97 -1.53 10.78
N ALA A 35 2.74 -0.68 11.77
CA ALA A 35 3.79 0.09 12.42
C ALA A 35 4.50 -0.76 13.48
N THR A 36 5.83 -0.73 13.52
CA THR A 36 6.65 -1.37 14.56
C THR A 36 6.93 -0.41 15.72
N GLY A 37 6.79 0.90 15.49
CA GLY A 37 7.17 1.95 16.44
C GLY A 37 8.51 2.58 16.07
N ASN A 38 8.84 3.71 16.70
CA ASN A 38 10.06 4.48 16.43
C ASN A 38 10.27 4.83 14.93
N ASN A 39 9.22 5.30 14.26
CA ASN A 39 9.22 5.60 12.81
C ASN A 39 9.38 4.40 11.88
N LEU A 40 9.39 3.16 12.39
CA LEU A 40 9.55 1.97 11.57
C LEU A 40 8.20 1.35 11.21
N TYR A 41 8.07 0.94 9.95
CA TYR A 41 6.89 0.28 9.41
C TYR A 41 7.30 -1.03 8.73
N VAL A 42 6.53 -2.09 8.97
CA VAL A 42 6.64 -3.33 8.20
C VAL A 42 5.81 -3.15 6.95
N VAL A 43 6.46 -3.30 5.80
CA VAL A 43 5.83 -3.24 4.48
C VAL A 43 6.03 -4.58 3.76
N GLU A 44 5.10 -4.94 2.90
CA GLU A 44 5.17 -6.08 2.01
C GLU A 44 5.56 -5.59 0.62
N LEU A 45 6.63 -6.18 0.08
CA LEU A 45 7.12 -5.95 -1.27
C LEU A 45 6.24 -6.67 -2.30
N PRO A 46 6.31 -6.31 -3.58
CA PRO A 46 5.58 -7.03 -4.63
C PRO A 46 5.87 -8.53 -4.62
N SER A 47 7.13 -8.90 -4.33
CA SER A 47 7.59 -10.29 -4.17
C SER A 47 6.94 -11.08 -3.01
N LYS A 48 6.06 -10.43 -2.21
CA LYS A 48 5.46 -10.92 -0.96
C LYS A 48 6.43 -11.01 0.24
N ASP A 49 7.65 -10.53 0.09
CA ASP A 49 8.58 -10.40 1.19
C ASP A 49 8.19 -9.23 2.10
N THR A 50 8.16 -9.46 3.40
CA THR A 50 7.94 -8.38 4.38
C THR A 50 9.26 -7.81 4.85
N VAL A 51 9.42 -6.50 4.71
CA VAL A 51 10.63 -5.78 5.10
C VAL A 51 10.31 -4.61 6.03
N LEU A 52 11.32 -4.18 6.79
CA LEU A 52 11.21 -3.05 7.69
C LEU A 52 11.73 -1.80 6.99
N VAL A 53 10.93 -0.73 6.96
CA VAL A 53 11.28 0.54 6.35
C VAL A 53 11.09 1.68 7.34
N GLU A 54 11.91 2.72 7.19
CA GLU A 54 11.81 3.93 8.01
C GLU A 54 10.88 4.96 7.35
N LEU A 55 10.05 5.62 8.16
CA LEU A 55 9.28 6.78 7.77
C LEU A 55 10.06 8.06 8.11
N PRO A 56 10.55 8.80 7.10
CA PRO A 56 11.31 10.00 7.34
C PRO A 56 10.44 11.08 7.97
N SER A 57 11.07 11.91 8.79
CA SER A 57 10.39 12.92 9.61
C SER A 57 9.58 13.94 8.79
N ARG A 58 9.87 14.09 7.49
CA ARG A 58 9.12 14.94 6.55
C ARG A 58 7.65 14.53 6.41
N PHE A 59 7.33 13.24 6.56
CA PHE A 59 5.95 12.73 6.50
C PHE A 59 5.24 12.69 7.85
N ARG A 60 5.96 12.93 8.96
CA ARG A 60 5.50 12.73 10.34
C ARG A 60 4.32 13.63 10.74
N SER A 61 4.20 14.80 10.15
CA SER A 61 3.23 15.83 10.58
C SER A 61 1.95 15.87 9.75
N ARG A 62 1.81 15.06 8.69
CA ARG A 62 0.75 15.27 7.70
C ARG A 62 -0.05 14.03 7.29
N ILE A 63 0.38 12.82 7.65
CA ILE A 63 -0.28 11.59 7.17
C ILE A 63 -0.46 10.55 8.29
N TRP A 64 -1.71 10.10 8.45
CA TRP A 64 -2.04 8.88 9.19
C TRP A 64 -1.99 7.71 8.21
N MET A 65 -0.95 6.88 8.27
CA MET A 65 -0.89 5.66 7.47
C MET A 65 -1.78 4.58 8.10
N LYS A 66 -2.74 4.08 7.34
CA LYS A 66 -3.57 2.95 7.76
C LYS A 66 -2.88 1.63 7.38
N ARG A 67 -3.20 0.56 8.10
CA ARG A 67 -2.90 -0.80 7.68
C ARG A 67 -3.47 -1.04 6.26
N ASN A 68 -2.72 -1.73 5.41
CA ASN A 68 -3.01 -1.97 3.99
C ASN A 68 -2.94 -0.71 3.09
N SER A 69 -2.32 0.39 3.53
CA SER A 69 -2.00 1.51 2.62
C SER A 69 -0.80 1.17 1.74
N TYR A 70 -0.63 1.86 0.61
CA TYR A 70 0.55 1.71 -0.24
C TYR A 70 1.51 2.88 -0.05
N VAL A 71 2.80 2.59 -0.20
CA VAL A 71 3.89 3.55 -0.06
C VAL A 71 4.93 3.27 -1.13
N VAL A 72 5.70 4.29 -1.49
CA VAL A 72 6.91 4.13 -2.29
C VAL A 72 8.08 4.10 -1.34
N VAL A 73 8.87 3.04 -1.45
CA VAL A 73 10.09 2.84 -0.67
C VAL A 73 11.28 2.93 -1.59
N ASP A 74 12.33 3.57 -1.13
CA ASP A 74 13.64 3.62 -1.79
C ASP A 74 14.56 2.64 -1.07
N THR A 75 14.91 1.54 -1.74
CA THR A 75 15.78 0.50 -1.17
C THR A 75 17.25 0.93 -1.20
N ASN A 76 17.63 1.71 -2.22
CA ASN A 76 18.98 2.27 -2.38
C ASN A 76 19.37 3.18 -1.21
N ALA A 77 18.42 3.93 -0.64
CA ALA A 77 18.66 4.90 0.43
C ALA A 77 19.31 4.27 1.69
N LEU A 78 19.15 2.97 1.91
CA LEU A 78 19.66 2.26 3.08
C LEU A 78 20.64 1.13 2.75
N GLU A 79 20.96 0.87 1.47
CA GLU A 79 21.97 -0.13 1.07
C GLU A 79 23.38 0.19 1.62
N ASP A 80 23.71 1.46 1.80
CA ASP A 80 25.00 1.91 2.37
C ASP A 80 25.08 1.81 3.91
N ARG A 81 23.98 1.48 4.59
CA ARG A 81 23.96 1.34 6.06
C ARG A 81 23.70 -0.13 6.38
N ASP A 82 24.58 -0.77 7.15
CA ASP A 82 24.39 -2.07 7.84
C ASP A 82 23.23 -2.05 8.86
N ASN A 83 22.10 -1.43 8.51
CA ASN A 83 20.92 -1.33 9.31
C ASN A 83 19.95 -2.42 8.86
N LYS A 84 19.19 -2.99 9.78
CA LYS A 84 18.17 -4.02 9.51
C LYS A 84 16.95 -3.48 8.73
N LEU A 85 17.12 -2.37 8.05
CA LEU A 85 16.09 -1.64 7.30
C LEU A 85 16.33 -1.88 5.83
N ALA A 86 15.29 -2.25 5.10
CA ALA A 86 15.38 -2.53 3.67
C ALA A 86 15.20 -1.27 2.80
N GLY A 87 14.86 -0.13 3.40
CA GLY A 87 14.65 1.13 2.67
C GLY A 87 13.95 2.21 3.47
N GLU A 88 13.81 3.38 2.85
CA GLU A 88 13.12 4.54 3.40
C GLU A 88 11.83 4.84 2.62
N ILE A 89 10.76 5.25 3.31
CA ILE A 89 9.52 5.70 2.67
C ILE A 89 9.71 7.10 2.09
N ILE A 90 9.72 7.21 0.76
CA ILE A 90 9.89 8.49 0.06
C ILE A 90 8.57 9.10 -0.43
N ASN A 91 7.50 8.30 -0.52
CA ASN A 91 6.18 8.78 -0.94
C ASN A 91 5.07 7.90 -0.36
N ILE A 92 3.89 8.47 -0.15
CA ILE A 92 2.72 7.75 0.37
C ILE A 92 1.62 7.78 -0.68
N VAL A 93 1.16 6.60 -1.10
CA VAL A 93 0.10 6.45 -2.09
C VAL A 93 -1.24 6.78 -1.42
N ARG A 94 -1.80 7.94 -1.75
CA ARG A 94 -3.12 8.34 -1.26
C ARG A 94 -4.25 7.92 -2.19
N ASP A 95 -4.07 8.11 -3.50
CA ASP A 95 -5.07 7.73 -4.50
C ASP A 95 -4.62 6.46 -5.23
N GLU A 96 -4.91 5.31 -4.62
CA GLU A 96 -4.54 4.00 -5.17
C GLU A 96 -5.09 3.79 -6.60
N LYS A 97 -6.27 4.32 -6.92
CA LYS A 97 -6.86 4.24 -8.27
C LYS A 97 -6.02 4.94 -9.33
N ALA A 98 -5.49 6.13 -9.03
CA ALA A 98 -4.58 6.84 -9.93
C ALA A 98 -3.26 6.07 -10.08
N TRP A 99 -2.71 5.60 -8.97
CA TRP A 99 -1.43 4.88 -8.96
C TRP A 99 -1.49 3.52 -9.63
N ARG A 100 -2.62 2.79 -9.56
CA ARG A 100 -2.83 1.52 -10.29
C ARG A 100 -2.76 1.66 -11.81
N LYS A 101 -2.94 2.87 -12.34
CA LYS A 101 -2.80 3.17 -13.77
C LYS A 101 -1.37 3.53 -14.16
N ALA A 102 -0.48 3.73 -13.18
CA ALA A 102 0.91 4.07 -13.42
C ALA A 102 1.68 2.85 -13.99
N PRO A 103 2.63 3.07 -14.90
CA PRO A 103 3.38 1.99 -15.57
C PRO A 103 4.25 1.18 -14.61
N PHE A 104 4.63 1.77 -13.49
CA PHE A 104 5.46 1.15 -12.44
C PHE A 104 4.64 0.45 -11.34
N TRP A 105 3.31 0.41 -11.46
CA TRP A 105 2.48 -0.27 -10.46
C TRP A 105 2.68 -1.79 -10.54
N PRO A 106 3.07 -2.47 -9.46
CA PRO A 106 3.29 -3.91 -9.49
C PRO A 106 1.95 -4.65 -9.57
N LYS A 107 1.85 -5.54 -10.56
CA LYS A 107 0.64 -6.32 -10.86
C LYS A 107 0.26 -7.29 -9.74
N GLU A 108 1.21 -7.65 -8.87
CA GLU A 108 0.97 -8.53 -7.72
C GLU A 108 -0.03 -7.92 -6.74
N PHE A 109 0.06 -6.62 -6.47
CA PHE A 109 -0.89 -5.93 -5.59
C PHE A 109 -2.29 -5.82 -6.19
N VAL A 110 -2.43 -5.76 -7.52
CA VAL A 110 -3.76 -5.75 -8.18
C VAL A 110 -4.46 -7.08 -7.97
N LYS A 111 -3.74 -8.21 -8.11
CA LYS A 111 -4.29 -9.55 -7.86
C LYS A 111 -4.64 -9.73 -6.39
N GLN A 112 -3.76 -9.32 -5.48
CA GLN A 112 -4.00 -9.46 -4.04
C GLN A 112 -5.17 -8.58 -3.56
N SER A 113 -5.33 -7.37 -4.09
CA SER A 113 -6.43 -6.48 -3.71
C SER A 113 -7.82 -7.09 -3.98
N THR A 114 -7.95 -7.91 -5.02
CA THR A 114 -9.21 -8.61 -5.30
C THR A 114 -9.50 -9.70 -4.27
N VAL A 115 -8.48 -10.44 -3.79
CA VAL A 115 -8.69 -11.50 -2.80
C VAL A 115 -8.88 -10.98 -1.38
N ILE A 116 -8.30 -9.83 -1.00
CA ILE A 116 -8.50 -9.28 0.35
C ILE A 116 -9.73 -8.36 0.44
N ALA A 117 -10.21 -7.81 -0.69
CA ALA A 117 -11.50 -7.12 -0.74
C ALA A 117 -12.70 -8.09 -0.83
N SER A 118 -12.44 -9.41 -0.90
CA SER A 118 -13.46 -10.46 -0.86
C SER A 118 -13.69 -11.02 0.55
N ASP A 119 -13.03 -10.50 1.58
CA ASP A 119 -13.38 -10.76 3.00
C ASP A 119 -14.34 -9.66 3.51
N SER A 120 -15.36 -9.39 2.72
CA SER A 120 -16.53 -8.60 3.07
C SER A 120 -17.69 -9.12 2.23
N GLU A 121 -18.28 -10.19 2.76
CA GLU A 121 -19.68 -10.63 2.59
C GLU A 121 -20.12 -11.12 1.19
N ASP A 122 -20.21 -12.46 1.05
CA ASP A 122 -21.28 -13.18 0.32
C ASP A 122 -21.20 -14.69 0.71
N GLU A 123 -21.85 -15.10 1.80
CA GLU A 123 -23.12 -15.86 1.81
C GLU A 123 -23.07 -17.24 1.13
N GLU A 124 -22.92 -18.31 1.95
CA GLU A 124 -23.80 -19.50 1.94
C GLU A 124 -23.28 -20.54 2.96
N GLU A 125 -23.85 -20.57 4.17
CA GLU A 125 -24.37 -21.85 4.70
C GLU A 125 -25.48 -21.58 5.72
N SER A 126 -26.70 -21.77 5.22
CA SER A 126 -27.91 -22.09 5.93
C SER A 126 -27.68 -22.81 7.28
N ASN A 127 -28.07 -22.19 8.38
CA ASN A 127 -28.64 -22.95 9.50
C ASN A 127 -29.92 -22.28 9.97
N VAL A 128 -30.96 -22.53 9.17
CA VAL A 128 -32.36 -22.35 9.52
C VAL A 128 -32.66 -22.92 10.91
N GLY A 129 -33.32 -22.12 11.74
CA GLY A 129 -34.32 -22.55 12.70
C GLY A 129 -33.93 -23.57 13.77
N LYS A 130 -33.85 -23.09 15.02
CA LYS A 130 -34.79 -23.53 16.07
C LYS A 130 -34.71 -22.62 17.30
N MET A 131 -35.77 -21.82 17.43
CA MET A 131 -36.26 -21.33 18.73
C MET A 131 -36.54 -22.51 19.68
N PRO A 132 -36.54 -22.25 21.00
CA PRO A 132 -36.18 -23.22 22.05
C PRO A 132 -37.37 -24.11 22.43
N PRO A 133 -37.15 -25.30 23.04
CA PRO A 133 -38.10 -25.77 24.02
C PRO A 133 -37.87 -24.97 25.31
N SER A 134 -38.86 -24.15 25.66
CA SER A 134 -39.12 -23.76 27.05
C SER A 134 -39.23 -25.03 27.89
N ASP A 135 -38.41 -25.14 28.93
CA ASP A 135 -38.73 -26.00 30.08
C ASP A 135 -38.87 -25.06 31.29
N ASP A 136 -40.12 -24.74 31.55
CA ASP A 136 -40.62 -24.07 32.74
C ASP A 136 -41.22 -25.17 33.64
N SER A 137 -41.09 -24.99 34.95
CA SER A 137 -41.80 -25.66 36.06
C SER A 137 -41.08 -26.77 36.84
N ASP A 138 -40.43 -26.31 37.91
CA ASP A 138 -40.48 -26.79 39.29
C ASP A 138 -41.73 -27.64 39.64
N ALA A 139 -41.53 -28.89 40.12
CA ALA A 139 -42.47 -29.67 40.94
C ALA A 139 -41.75 -30.83 41.66
#